data_AF-A0A246NA61-F1
#
_entry.id   AF-A0A246NA61-F1
#
_cell.length_a   1.000
_cell.length_b   1.000
_cell.length_c   1.000
_cell.angle_alpha   90.00
_cell.angle_beta   90.00
_cell.angle_gamma   90.00
#
_symmetry.space_group_name_H-M   'P 1'
#
loop_
_entity.id
_entity.type
_entity.pdbx_description
1 polymer ?
#
loop_
_entity_poly.entity_id
_entity_poly.type
_entity_poly.pdbx_seq_one_letter_code
_entity_poly.pdbx_strand_id
1 'polypeptide(L)' 'MPAKVYQAFCAAADGDAFFRSSIEGRYISLRGSLSLRRGV' A
#
# COMPACT_ATOMS: atom_id res chain seq x y z
N MET A 1 -8.72 0.19 -4.41
CA MET A 1 -8.32 1.29 -3.50
C MET A 1 -9.08 2.55 -3.91
N PRO A 2 -9.76 3.26 -2.98
CA PRO A 2 -10.47 4.49 -3.29
C PRO A 2 -9.53 5.62 -3.75
N ALA A 3 -9.96 6.46 -4.70
CA ALA A 3 -9.16 7.58 -5.23
C ALA A 3 -8.67 8.54 -4.15
N LYS A 4 -9.51 8.82 -3.14
CA LYS A 4 -9.14 9.67 -1.99
C LYS A 4 -7.93 9.16 -1.19
N VAL A 5 -7.78 7.84 -1.08
CA VAL A 5 -6.66 7.22 -0.34
C VAL A 5 -5.37 7.36 -1.15
N TYR A 6 -5.46 7.22 -2.47
CA TYR A 6 -4.34 7.47 -3.36
C TYR A 6 -3.88 8.93 -3.31
N GLN A 7 -4.81 9.87 -3.42
CA GLN A 7 -4.51 11.30 -3.34
C GLN A 7 -3.87 11.68 -2.00
N ALA A 8 -4.39 11.15 -0.89
CA ALA A 8 -3.81 11.38 0.43
C ALA A 8 -2.39 10.81 0.56
N PHE A 9 -2.13 9.62 -0.01
CA PHE A 9 -0.78 9.04 -0.07
C PHE A 9 0.18 9.92 -0.87
N CYS A 10 -0.24 10.42 -2.04
CA CYS A 10 0.59 11.32 -2.86
C CYS A 10 0.89 12.66 -2.17
N ALA A 11 0.00 13.12 -1.29
CA ALA A 11 0.16 14.35 -0.52
C ALA A 11 0.87 14.14 0.84
N ALA A 12 1.16 12.89 1.24
CA ALA A 12 1.75 12.61 2.54
C ALA A 12 3.21 13.06 2.59
N ALA A 13 3.60 13.71 3.69
CA ALA A 13 5.00 14.05 3.96
C ALA A 13 5.87 12.80 4.16
N ASP A 14 5.27 11.71 4.68
CA ASP A 14 5.89 10.41 4.83
C ASP A 14 4.98 9.35 4.18
N GLY A 15 5.38 8.91 2.98
CA GLY A 15 4.66 7.91 2.22
C GLY A 15 4.67 6.54 2.90
N ASP A 16 5.78 6.13 3.52
CA ASP A 16 5.92 4.82 4.14
C ASP A 16 5.01 4.70 5.37
N ALA A 17 5.00 5.72 6.23
CA ALA A 17 4.10 5.76 7.38
C ALA A 17 2.62 5.75 6.95
N PHE A 18 2.26 6.48 5.89
CA PHE A 18 0.91 6.45 5.34
C PHE A 18 0.56 5.07 4.78
N PHE A 19 1.46 4.46 4.02
CA PHE A 19 1.26 3.14 3.44
C PHE A 19 0.96 2.10 4.52
N ARG A 20 1.81 2.02 5.57
CA ARG A 20 1.64 1.06 6.67
C ARG A 20 0.36 1.27 7.47
N SER A 21 -0.04 2.53 7.69
CA SER A 21 -1.23 2.84 8.49
C SER A 21 -2.55 2.70 7.72
N SER A 22 -2.53 2.92 6.40
CA SER A 22 -3.75 3.17 5.62
C SER A 22 -3.94 2.25 4.41
N ILE A 23 -2.89 1.59 3.93
CA ILE A 23 -2.91 0.80 2.68
C ILE A 23 -2.51 -0.66 2.92
N GLU A 24 -1.43 -0.89 3.66
CA GLU A 24 -0.88 -2.21 3.97
C GLU A 24 -1.96 -3.14 4.56
N GLY A 25 -2.11 -4.34 3.99
CA GLY A 25 -3.07 -5.34 4.43
C GLY A 25 -4.56 -5.00 4.19
N ARG A 26 -4.89 -3.80 3.72
CA ARG A 26 -6.29 -3.37 3.47
C ARG A 26 -6.73 -3.48 2.01
N TYR A 27 -5.78 -3.58 1.08
CA TYR A 27 -6.06 -3.69 -0.34
C TYR A 27 -5.24 -4.81 -0.98
N ILE A 28 -5.85 -5.48 -1.96
CA ILE A 28 -5.19 -6.51 -2.75
C ILE A 28 -4.65 -5.92 -4.06
N SER A 29 -3.45 -6.34 -4.46
CA SER A 29 -2.88 -6.00 -5.76
C SER A 29 -3.52 -6.86 -6.85
N LEU A 30 -4.19 -6.23 -7.81
CA LEU A 30 -4.86 -6.92 -8.92
C LEU A 30 -3.88 -7.53 -9.94
N ARG A 31 -2.65 -7.01 -10.03
CA ARG A 31 -1.63 -7.46 -10.99
C ARG A 31 -0.67 -8.54 -10.44
N GLY A 32 -1.10 -9.22 -9.38
CA GLY A 32 -0.34 -10.27 -8.71
C GLY A 32 0.11 -9.82 -7.32
N SER A 33 -0.14 -10.68 -6.33
CA SER A 33 0.53 -10.57 -5.03
C SER A 33 2.03 -10.70 -5.28
N LEU A 34 2.81 -9.72 -4.84
CA LEU A 34 4.24 -9.93 -4.67
C LEU A 34 4.35 -10.92 -3.50
N SER A 35 4.27 -12.21 -3.82
CA SER A 35 4.57 -13.26 -2.86
C SER A 35 6.01 -13.01 -2.47
N LEU A 36 6.23 -12.36 -1.34
CA LEU A 36 7.50 -12.39 -0.64
C LEU A 36 7.77 -13.86 -0.41
N ARG A 37 8.48 -14.51 -1.34
CA ARG A 37 9.07 -15.81 -1.09
C ARG A 37 9.99 -15.55 0.08
N ARG A 38 9.52 -15.95 1.27
CA ARG A 38 10.39 -16.10 2.43
C ARG A 38 11.44 -17.10 1.97
N GLY A 39 12.63 -16.60 1.63
CA GLY A 39 13.77 -17.46 1.31
C GLY A 39 13.93 -18.45 2.44
N VAL A 40 13.89 -19.74 2.09
CA VAL A 40 14.32 -20.84 2.94
C VAL A 40 15.84 -20.79 3.02
#